data_AF-A0AAJ6BAM7-F1
#
_entry.id   AF-A0AAJ6BAM7-F1
#
_cell.length_a   1.000
_cell.length_b   1.000
_cell.length_c   1.000
_cell.angle_alpha   90.00
_cell.angle_beta   90.00
_cell.angle_gamma   90.00
#
_symmetry.space_group_name_H-M   'P 1'
#
loop_
_entity.id
_entity.type
_entity.pdbx_description
1 polymer ?
#
loop_
_entity_poly.entity_id
_entity_poly.type
_entity_poly.pdbx_seq_one_letter_code
_entity_poly.pdbx_strand_id
1 'polypeptide(L)'
;MTILEGRVHWAYNYELENKKKWVKYISGLFSFVSPLHQHTGYAVLTDRILYVCGDKNVTIELQSIEEVYLGFDEIFPASSAKNFGLFWQPLRIRFGGNQVIYAVMDYNGINSSNQLWFDSLKSMLD
;
A
#
# COMPACT_ATOMS: atom_id res chain seq x y z
N MET A 1 12.31 14.54 11.38
CA MET A 1 12.27 15.38 10.15
C MET A 1 11.38 14.67 9.13
N THR A 2 10.55 15.38 8.37
CA THR A 2 9.73 14.72 7.31
C THR A 2 10.60 14.46 6.09
N ILE A 3 10.60 13.22 5.61
CA ILE A 3 11.36 12.76 4.44
C ILE A 3 10.43 12.64 3.23
N LEU A 4 9.28 11.98 3.40
CA LEU A 4 8.21 11.89 2.40
C LEU A 4 6.85 12.10 3.05
N GLU A 5 5.91 12.62 2.27
CA GLU A 5 4.52 12.69 2.66
C GLU A 5 3.61 12.64 1.42
N GLY A 6 2.41 12.08 1.58
CA GLY A 6 1.52 11.84 0.42
C GLY A 6 0.20 11.18 0.80
N ARG A 7 -0.74 11.17 -0.13
CA ARG A 7 -2.03 10.47 0.06
C ARG A 7 -1.81 8.96 -0.02
N VAL A 8 -2.58 8.19 0.74
CA VAL A 8 -2.46 6.74 0.75
C VAL A 8 -3.82 6.06 0.70
N HIS A 9 -3.93 5.07 -0.18
CA HIS A 9 -4.92 4.00 -0.09
C HIS A 9 -4.26 2.79 0.56
N TRP A 10 -4.78 2.27 1.65
CA TRP A 10 -4.16 1.13 2.34
C TRP A 10 -5.16 0.15 2.94
N ALA A 11 -4.66 -1.02 3.32
CA ALA A 11 -5.39 -2.03 4.06
C ALA A 11 -4.43 -2.99 4.74
N TYR A 12 -4.88 -3.63 5.82
CA TYR A 12 -4.22 -4.84 6.30
C TYR A 12 -4.49 -6.03 5.37
N ASN A 13 -3.59 -7.01 5.38
CA ASN A 13 -3.75 -8.25 4.64
C ASN A 13 -5.10 -8.95 4.92
N TYR A 14 -5.50 -9.06 6.19
CA TYR A 14 -6.76 -9.69 6.60
C TYR A 14 -8.00 -8.92 6.12
N GLU A 15 -7.91 -7.60 5.91
CA GLU A 15 -9.00 -6.79 5.36
C GLU A 15 -9.19 -7.08 3.86
N LEU A 16 -8.10 -7.28 3.13
CA LEU A 16 -8.12 -7.61 1.70
C LEU A 16 -8.54 -9.05 1.43
N GLU A 17 -8.14 -10.01 2.27
CA GLU A 17 -8.55 -11.40 2.16
C GLU A 17 -10.07 -11.55 2.23
N ASN A 18 -10.71 -10.80 3.13
CA ASN A 18 -12.17 -10.74 3.25
C ASN A 18 -12.84 -10.12 2.01
N LYS A 19 -12.13 -9.27 1.25
CA LYS A 19 -12.62 -8.64 0.01
C LYS A 19 -12.37 -9.44 -1.26
N LYS A 20 -11.56 -10.50 -1.25
CA LYS A 20 -11.24 -11.32 -2.45
C LYS A 20 -12.47 -11.80 -3.22
N LYS A 21 -13.58 -12.09 -2.51
CA LYS A 21 -14.85 -12.50 -3.14
C LYS A 21 -15.54 -11.35 -3.91
N TRP A 22 -15.45 -10.13 -3.40
CA TRP A 22 -16.09 -8.96 -4.01
C TRP A 22 -15.29 -8.45 -5.21
N VAL A 23 -13.97 -8.32 -5.09
CA VAL A 23 -13.09 -7.83 -6.17
C VAL A 23 -13.10 -8.74 -7.40
N LYS A 24 -13.21 -10.07 -7.20
CA LYS A 24 -13.39 -11.03 -8.31
C LYS A 24 -14.67 -10.78 -9.12
N TYR A 25 -15.70 -10.21 -8.52
CA TYR A 25 -17.02 -10.05 -9.14
C TYR A 25 -17.16 -8.77 -9.97
N ILE A 26 -16.40 -7.72 -9.65
CA ILE A 26 -16.55 -6.37 -10.24
C ILE A 26 -15.32 -5.85 -11.00
N SER A 27 -14.17 -6.53 -10.92
CA SER A 27 -12.95 -6.15 -11.65
C SER A 27 -13.09 -6.16 -13.18
N GLY A 28 -14.08 -6.88 -13.73
CA GLY A 28 -14.36 -6.90 -15.16
C GLY A 28 -15.28 -5.79 -15.68
N LEU A 29 -15.91 -4.99 -14.81
CA LEU A 29 -17.07 -4.15 -15.19
C LEU A 29 -16.84 -2.64 -15.08
N PHE A 30 -15.78 -2.16 -14.41
CA PHE A 30 -15.59 -0.74 -14.17
C PHE A 30 -14.18 -0.27 -14.55
N SER A 31 -14.11 0.68 -15.48
CA SER A 31 -12.87 1.34 -15.96
C SER A 31 -12.29 2.38 -14.99
N PHE A 32 -12.87 2.51 -13.79
CA PHE A 32 -12.54 3.47 -12.73
C PHE A 32 -12.28 2.78 -11.37
N VAL A 33 -11.58 1.64 -11.36
CA VAL A 33 -11.27 0.93 -10.11
C VAL A 33 -10.26 1.76 -9.29
N SER A 34 -10.74 2.32 -8.19
CA SER A 34 -9.88 2.78 -7.09
C SER A 34 -9.03 1.60 -6.61
N PRO A 35 -7.78 1.80 -6.13
CA PRO A 35 -6.91 0.69 -5.77
C PRO A 35 -7.57 -0.27 -4.78
N LEU A 36 -7.15 -1.53 -4.71
CA LEU A 36 -7.66 -2.44 -3.70
C LEU A 36 -7.24 -1.97 -2.29
N HIS A 37 -8.17 -1.37 -1.53
CA HIS A 37 -7.93 -0.82 -0.21
C HIS A 37 -9.16 -0.94 0.70
N GLN A 38 -8.96 -0.67 1.99
CA GLN A 38 -10.02 -0.53 2.99
C GLN A 38 -10.05 0.89 3.57
N HIS A 39 -8.89 1.54 3.62
CA HIS A 39 -8.64 2.79 4.29
C HIS A 39 -8.00 3.81 3.37
N THR A 40 -8.27 5.09 3.64
CA THR A 40 -7.72 6.23 2.89
C THR A 40 -7.20 7.27 3.86
N GLY A 41 -6.07 7.86 3.55
CA GLY A 41 -5.48 8.85 4.43
C GLY A 41 -4.30 9.58 3.84
N TYR A 42 -3.44 10.04 4.74
CA TYR A 42 -2.19 10.71 4.47
C TYR A 42 -1.08 9.99 5.21
N ALA A 43 -0.01 9.66 4.49
CA ALA A 43 1.17 9.01 5.03
C ALA A 43 2.29 10.03 5.20
N VAL A 44 3.06 9.90 6.27
CA VAL A 44 4.23 10.71 6.59
C VAL A 44 5.36 9.77 6.99
N LEU A 45 6.45 9.80 6.23
CA LEU A 45 7.69 9.10 6.53
C LEU A 45 8.66 10.07 7.20
N THR A 46 9.16 9.68 8.36
CA THR A 46 10.22 10.37 9.09
C THR A 46 11.42 9.44 9.26
N ASP A 47 12.49 9.94 9.86
CA ASP A 47 13.70 9.19 10.22
C ASP A 47 13.48 8.04 11.23
N ARG A 48 12.27 7.90 11.80
CA ARG A 48 11.96 6.88 12.82
C ARG A 48 10.70 6.09 12.56
N ILE A 49 9.70 6.71 11.94
CA ILE A 49 8.37 6.13 11.78
C ILE A 49 7.82 6.39 10.39
N LEU A 50 7.03 5.43 9.91
CA LEU A 50 6.00 5.63 8.90
C LEU A 50 4.67 5.78 9.64
N TYR A 51 4.09 6.97 9.57
CA TYR A 51 2.78 7.26 10.15
C TYR A 51 1.74 7.40 9.04
N VAL A 52 0.56 6.82 9.25
CA VAL A 52 -0.62 7.05 8.40
C VAL A 52 -1.73 7.58 9.27
N CYS A 53 -2.33 8.70 8.85
CA CYS A 53 -3.52 9.28 9.45
C CYS A 53 -4.66 9.36 8.45
N GLY A 54 -5.90 9.25 8.92
CA GLY A 54 -7.07 9.28 8.05
C GLY A 54 -8.30 8.71 8.74
N ASP A 55 -9.01 7.82 8.05
CA ASP A 55 -10.12 7.07 8.63
C ASP A 55 -9.66 6.04 9.68
N LYS A 56 -8.43 5.53 9.54
CA LYS A 56 -7.72 4.73 10.53
C LYS A 56 -6.28 5.19 10.65
N ASN A 57 -5.81 5.33 11.89
CA ASN A 57 -4.43 5.72 12.16
C ASN A 57 -3.56 4.48 12.37
N VAL A 58 -2.36 4.46 11.79
CA VAL A 58 -1.35 3.44 12.06
C VAL A 58 0.03 4.10 12.15
N THR A 59 0.81 3.69 13.16
CA THR A 59 2.20 4.09 13.33
C THR A 59 3.06 2.86 13.21
N ILE A 60 4.01 2.87 12.29
CA ILE A 60 4.97 1.80 12.05
C ILE A 60 6.35 2.34 12.40
N GLU A 61 6.99 1.76 13.40
CA GLU A 61 8.39 2.09 13.69
C GLU A 61 9.28 1.46 12.64
N LEU A 62 10.23 2.20 12.08
CA LEU A 62 11.14 1.69 11.05
C LEU A 62 11.94 0.48 11.56
N GLN A 63 12.38 0.52 12.83
CA GLN A 63 13.06 -0.60 13.48
C GLN A 63 12.19 -1.87 13.61
N SER A 64 10.86 -1.74 13.50
CA SER A 64 9.93 -2.86 13.54
C SER A 64 9.65 -3.44 12.16
N ILE A 65 10.09 -2.79 11.08
CA ILE A 65 9.89 -3.26 9.71
C ILE A 65 10.83 -4.43 9.45
N GLU A 66 10.24 -5.56 9.11
CA GLU A 66 10.95 -6.81 8.81
C GLU A 66 11.15 -6.97 7.30
N GLU A 67 10.26 -6.40 6.51
CA GLU A 67 10.27 -6.56 5.06
C GLU A 67 9.49 -5.42 4.38
N VAL A 68 10.07 -4.93 3.30
CA VAL A 68 9.40 -4.04 2.35
C VAL A 68 9.46 -4.71 0.98
N TYR A 69 8.32 -4.84 0.33
CA TYR A 69 8.19 -5.49 -0.97
C TYR A 69 7.33 -4.63 -1.91
N LEU A 70 7.74 -4.52 -3.17
CA LEU A 70 6.98 -3.84 -4.21
C LEU A 70 6.61 -4.89 -5.27
N GLY A 71 5.32 -5.21 -5.36
CA GLY A 71 4.87 -6.26 -6.27
C GLY A 71 3.53 -6.85 -5.90
N PHE A 72 2.94 -7.58 -6.85
CA PHE A 72 1.68 -8.30 -6.65
C PHE A 72 1.92 -9.64 -5.96
N ASP A 73 0.89 -10.14 -5.28
CA ASP A 73 0.85 -11.48 -4.67
C ASP A 73 -0.59 -12.02 -4.63
N GLU A 74 -0.80 -13.13 -3.92
CA GLU A 74 -2.12 -13.76 -3.81
C GLU A 74 -3.16 -12.90 -3.06
N ILE A 75 -2.72 -11.96 -2.22
CA ILE A 75 -3.58 -11.06 -1.44
C ILE A 75 -3.92 -9.82 -2.24
N PHE A 76 -2.92 -9.24 -2.91
CA PHE A 76 -3.08 -8.12 -3.82
C PHE A 76 -2.74 -8.55 -5.25
N PRO A 77 -3.68 -9.18 -5.98
CA PRO A 77 -3.41 -9.72 -7.31
C PRO A 77 -3.34 -8.61 -8.37
N ALA A 78 -2.58 -8.82 -9.44
CA ALA A 78 -2.48 -7.89 -10.57
C ALA A 78 -3.83 -7.53 -11.17
N SER A 79 -4.80 -8.45 -11.17
CA SER A 79 -6.17 -8.21 -11.64
C SER A 79 -6.96 -7.18 -10.83
N SER A 80 -6.49 -6.80 -9.64
CA SER A 80 -7.07 -5.73 -8.83
C SER A 80 -6.56 -4.33 -9.20
N ALA A 81 -5.52 -4.25 -10.05
CA ALA A 81 -4.98 -3.02 -10.59
C ALA A 81 -5.41 -2.84 -12.05
N LYS A 82 -5.62 -1.57 -12.45
CA LYS A 82 -5.93 -1.22 -13.84
C LYS A 82 -4.83 -1.72 -14.78
N ASN A 83 -5.21 -2.23 -15.95
CA ASN A 83 -4.29 -2.81 -16.94
C ASN A 83 -3.36 -3.89 -16.36
N PHE A 84 -3.85 -4.65 -15.37
CA PHE A 84 -3.08 -5.71 -14.70
C PHE A 84 -1.74 -5.23 -14.11
N GLY A 85 -1.67 -3.97 -13.65
CA GLY A 85 -0.49 -3.45 -12.96
C GLY A 85 0.66 -3.02 -13.87
N LEU A 86 0.40 -2.76 -15.16
CA LEU A 86 1.43 -2.32 -16.11
C LEU A 86 2.17 -1.04 -15.68
N PHE A 87 1.51 -0.16 -14.91
CA PHE A 87 2.04 1.15 -14.55
C PHE A 87 2.52 1.26 -13.10
N TRP A 88 2.01 0.43 -12.20
CA TRP A 88 2.34 0.50 -10.78
C TRP A 88 2.07 -0.84 -10.11
N GLN A 89 2.71 -1.03 -8.96
CA GLN A 89 2.59 -2.22 -8.11
C GLN A 89 2.32 -1.79 -6.66
N PRO A 90 1.60 -2.59 -5.85
CA PRO A 90 1.33 -2.27 -4.46
C PRO A 90 2.59 -2.37 -3.62
N LEU A 91 2.70 -1.50 -2.61
CA LEU A 91 3.76 -1.52 -1.61
C LEU A 91 3.28 -2.37 -0.42
N ARG A 92 3.98 -3.46 -0.14
CA ARG A 92 3.72 -4.33 1.01
C ARG A 92 4.77 -4.08 2.09
N ILE A 93 4.31 -3.87 3.32
CA ILE A 93 5.18 -3.66 4.47
C ILE A 93 4.81 -4.68 5.55
N ARG A 94 5.77 -5.49 5.97
CA ARG A 94 5.65 -6.41 7.10
C ARG A 94 6.40 -5.87 8.30
N PHE A 95 5.76 -5.86 9.46
CA PHE A 95 6.31 -5.29 10.68
C PHE A 95 5.75 -5.92 11.95
N GLY A 96 6.45 -5.74 13.08
CA GLY A 96 5.92 -6.03 14.42
C GLY A 96 5.52 -7.49 14.64
N GLY A 97 6.20 -8.46 14.04
CA GLY A 97 6.08 -9.88 14.31
C GLY A 97 5.02 -10.63 13.50
N ASN A 98 4.09 -9.94 12.83
CA ASN A 98 3.16 -10.55 11.84
C ASN A 98 2.24 -9.55 11.13
N GLN A 99 2.38 -8.24 11.35
CA GLN A 99 1.46 -7.27 10.75
C GLN A 99 1.89 -7.02 9.31
N VAL A 100 0.93 -7.05 8.39
CA VAL A 100 1.17 -6.79 6.97
C VAL A 100 0.16 -5.77 6.48
N ILE A 101 0.66 -4.67 5.93
CA ILE A 101 -0.16 -3.69 5.21
C ILE A 101 0.22 -3.66 3.73
N TYR A 102 -0.78 -3.34 2.92
CA TYR A 102 -0.63 -2.97 1.52
C TYR A 102 -0.97 -1.50 1.37
N ALA A 103 -0.16 -0.76 0.62
CA ALA A 103 -0.32 0.67 0.39
C ALA A 103 -0.18 1.02 -1.09
N VAL A 104 -0.95 2.02 -1.50
CA VAL A 104 -0.87 2.68 -2.81
C VAL A 104 -0.83 4.18 -2.59
N MET A 105 0.35 4.76 -2.78
CA MET A 105 0.69 6.14 -2.50
C MET A 105 0.41 7.03 -3.71
N ASP A 106 -0.21 8.18 -3.46
CA ASP A 106 -0.49 9.24 -4.43
C ASP A 106 -1.12 8.75 -5.75
N TYR A 107 -2.02 7.77 -5.64
CA TYR A 107 -2.70 7.24 -6.82
C TYR A 107 -3.51 8.33 -7.53
N ASN A 108 -3.31 8.46 -8.84
CA ASN A 108 -3.97 9.48 -9.67
C ASN A 108 -4.95 8.90 -10.70
N GLY A 109 -5.28 7.60 -10.60
CA GLY A 109 -6.14 6.90 -11.55
C GLY A 109 -5.38 6.12 -12.64
N ILE A 110 -4.08 6.35 -12.80
CA ILE A 110 -3.23 5.65 -13.78
C ILE A 110 -1.95 5.14 -13.13
N ASN A 111 -1.29 5.97 -12.32
CA ASN A 111 0.01 5.68 -11.71
C ASN A 111 -0.02 5.91 -10.20
N SER A 112 1.03 5.46 -9.50
CA SER A 112 1.25 5.70 -8.08
C SER A 112 2.71 6.09 -7.82
N SER A 113 2.98 6.65 -6.64
CA SER A 113 4.35 6.98 -6.19
C SER A 113 5.01 5.81 -5.45
N ASN A 114 4.47 4.59 -5.52
CA ASN A 114 4.96 3.46 -4.70
C ASN A 114 6.44 3.11 -4.90
N GLN A 115 6.98 3.31 -6.11
CA GLN A 115 8.41 3.09 -6.36
C GLN A 115 9.27 4.04 -5.50
N LEU A 116 8.94 5.34 -5.46
CA LEU A 116 9.65 6.33 -4.65
C LEU A 116 9.61 5.97 -3.16
N TRP A 117 8.44 5.54 -2.67
CA TRP A 117 8.27 5.14 -1.28
C TRP A 117 9.03 3.85 -0.95
N PHE A 118 9.02 2.87 -1.86
CA PHE A 118 9.80 1.63 -1.74
C PHE A 118 11.30 1.93 -1.64
N ASP A 119 11.83 2.71 -2.58
CA ASP A 119 13.27 3.04 -2.63
C ASP A 119 13.70 3.80 -1.37
N SER A 120 12.85 4.71 -0.89
CA SER A 120 13.11 5.49 0.32
C SER A 120 13.11 4.62 1.57
N LEU A 121 12.09 3.76 1.74
CA LEU A 121 12.03 2.84 2.87
C LEU A 121 13.23 1.87 2.85
N LYS A 122 13.56 1.32 1.69
CA LYS A 122 14.69 0.40 1.54
C LYS A 122 16.02 1.08 1.92
N SER A 123 16.27 2.28 1.42
CA SER A 123 17.48 3.05 1.76
C SER A 123 17.59 3.41 3.25
N MET A 124 16.49 3.37 3.99
CA MET A 124 16.45 3.67 5.42
C MET A 124 16.56 2.43 6.31
N LEU A 125 16.40 1.23 5.74
CA LEU A 125 16.47 -0.05 6.43
C LEU A 125 17.79 -0.80 6.16
N ASP A 126 18.52 -0.38 5.11
CA ASP A 126 19.90 -0.79 4.83
C ASP A 126 20.91 -0.12 5.79
#